data_AF-A0A5K1D0F3-F1
#
_entry.id   AF-A0A5K1D0F3-F1
#
_cell.length_a   1.000
_cell.length_b   1.000
_cell.length_c   1.000
_cell.angle_alpha   90.00
_cell.angle_beta   90.00
_cell.angle_gamma   90.00
#
_symmetry.space_group_name_H-M   'P 1'
#
loop_
_entity.id
_entity.type
_entity.pdbx_description
1 polymer ?
#
loop_
_entity_poly.entity_id
_entity_poly.type
_entity_poly.pdbx_seq_one_letter_code
_entity_poly.pdbx_strand_id
1 'polypeptide(L)'
;ALVEVKPLLYVPDDGKTSSSINASIQYDANSLEFWGFGHMKWHDSCCQKYIVHEKICMSVVSVTDEHVARLCSEADGSVSDCHDHFTSAKMLKRLARFCLYLIDKTLFEYDFCWEEVK
;
A
#
# COMPACT_ATOMS: atom_id res chain seq x y z
N ALA A 1 19.46 -1.10 -18.81
CA ALA A 1 18.39 -1.98 -19.32
C ALA A 1 17.09 -1.57 -18.64
N LEU A 2 16.03 -1.34 -19.40
CA LEU A 2 14.70 -0.99 -18.88
C LEU A 2 13.80 -2.20 -19.13
N VAL A 3 13.29 -2.80 -18.07
CA VAL A 3 12.36 -3.93 -18.15
C VAL A 3 10.98 -3.37 -17.87
N GLU A 4 10.10 -3.41 -18.86
CA GLU A 4 8.69 -3.09 -18.70
C GLU A 4 7.95 -4.37 -18.27
N VAL A 5 7.31 -4.32 -17.11
CA VAL A 5 6.46 -5.41 -16.61
C VAL A 5 5.01 -4.99 -16.78
N LYS A 6 4.26 -5.76 -17.58
CA LYS A 6 2.85 -5.50 -17.87
C LYS A 6 1.99 -6.56 -17.20
N PRO A 7 1.34 -6.27 -16.06
CA PRO A 7 0.47 -7.24 -15.41
C PRO A 7 -0.76 -7.51 -16.28
N LEU A 8 -1.11 -8.78 -16.43
CA LEU A 8 -2.24 -9.25 -17.22
C LEU A 8 -3.35 -9.67 -16.26
N LEU A 9 -4.48 -8.96 -16.26
CA LEU A 9 -5.66 -9.32 -15.49
C LEU A 9 -6.48 -10.33 -16.30
N TYR A 10 -6.46 -11.60 -15.88
CA TYR A 10 -7.31 -12.62 -16.48
C TYR A 10 -8.71 -12.55 -15.87
N VAL A 11 -9.71 -12.29 -16.73
CA VAL A 11 -11.13 -12.36 -16.37
C VAL A 11 -11.70 -13.62 -17.01
N PRO A 12 -12.09 -14.65 -16.25
CA PRO A 12 -12.66 -15.86 -16.82
C PRO A 12 -14.01 -15.56 -17.48
N ASP A 13 -14.14 -16.05 -18.72
CA ASP A 13 -15.39 -16.06 -19.49
C ASP A 13 -16.38 -17.00 -18.79
N ASP A 14 -17.57 -16.48 -18.58
CA ASP A 14 -18.63 -16.96 -17.72
C ASP A 14 -19.00 -18.44 -17.91
N GLY A 15 -19.02 -19.16 -16.78
CA GLY A 15 -19.79 -20.41 -16.65
C GLY A 15 -19.00 -21.61 -16.15
N LYS A 16 -18.84 -21.71 -14.83
CA LYS A 16 -18.32 -22.84 -14.05
C LYS A 16 -16.80 -22.96 -13.98
N THR A 17 -16.23 -22.27 -13.00
CA THR A 17 -15.68 -22.93 -11.81
C THR A 17 -15.60 -21.86 -10.74
N SER A 18 -16.55 -21.87 -9.82
CA SER A 18 -16.39 -21.22 -8.52
C SER A 18 -15.30 -22.00 -7.78
N SER A 19 -14.04 -21.73 -8.10
CA SER A 19 -12.97 -21.97 -7.13
C SER A 19 -13.18 -20.90 -6.09
N SER A 20 -14.09 -21.18 -5.17
CA SER A 20 -14.19 -20.50 -3.90
C SER A 20 -12.90 -20.82 -3.15
N ILE A 21 -11.83 -20.09 -3.49
CA ILE A 21 -10.76 -19.83 -2.54
C ILE A 21 -11.40 -18.85 -1.55
N ASN A 22 -12.30 -19.38 -0.73
CA ASN A 22 -12.69 -18.80 0.54
C ASN A 22 -11.51 -19.02 1.49
N ALA A 23 -10.33 -18.53 1.12
CA ALA A 23 -9.38 -18.12 2.12
C ALA A 23 -9.90 -16.76 2.57
N SER A 24 -10.86 -16.78 3.49
CA SER A 24 -11.10 -15.63 4.35
C SER A 24 -9.82 -15.45 5.16
N ILE A 25 -8.79 -14.89 4.53
CA ILE A 25 -7.66 -14.31 5.23
C ILE A 25 -8.28 -13.13 5.94
N GLN A 26 -8.76 -13.37 7.16
CA GLN A 26 -9.15 -12.32 8.08
C GLN A 26 -7.86 -11.56 8.42
N TYR A 27 -7.48 -10.65 7.53
CA TYR A 27 -6.41 -9.70 7.76
C TYR A 27 -6.96 -8.75 8.83
N ASP A 28 -6.64 -9.03 10.09
CA ASP A 28 -7.13 -8.26 11.24
C ASP A 28 -6.78 -6.78 11.05
N ALA A 29 -7.64 -5.83 11.42
CA ALA A 29 -7.28 -4.41 11.35
C ALA A 29 -5.99 -4.09 12.13
N ASN A 30 -5.67 -4.90 13.15
CA ASN A 30 -4.40 -4.84 13.88
C ASN A 30 -3.16 -5.18 13.02
N SER A 31 -3.34 -5.83 11.87
CA SER A 31 -2.28 -6.11 10.91
C SER A 31 -1.87 -4.86 10.11
N LEU A 32 -2.70 -3.82 10.01
CA LEU A 32 -2.26 -2.54 9.43
C LEU A 32 -1.27 -1.82 10.36
N GLU A 33 -1.42 -1.99 11.67
CA GLU A 33 -0.48 -1.46 12.66
C GLU A 33 0.90 -2.15 12.60
N PHE A 34 0.98 -3.34 12.00
CA PHE A 34 2.25 -4.04 11.73
C PHE A 34 3.26 -3.16 11.00
N TRP A 35 2.78 -2.31 10.09
CA TRP A 35 3.62 -1.41 9.31
C TRP A 35 4.12 -0.19 10.11
N GLY A 36 3.57 0.04 11.30
CA GLY A 36 3.94 1.13 12.19
C GLY A 36 3.28 2.47 11.86
N PHE A 37 2.11 2.44 11.19
CA PHE A 37 1.34 3.63 10.82
C PHE A 37 -0.11 3.52 11.30
N GLY A 38 -0.59 4.54 12.01
CA GLY A 38 -2.02 4.74 12.23
C GLY A 38 -2.64 5.49 11.05
N HIS A 39 -3.92 5.25 10.74
CA HIS A 39 -4.57 5.97 9.65
C HIS A 39 -4.63 7.48 9.93
N MET A 40 -4.23 8.27 8.94
CA MET A 40 -4.38 9.72 8.94
C MET A 40 -5.03 10.17 7.64
N LYS A 41 -5.80 11.25 7.69
CA LYS A 41 -6.56 11.76 6.52
C LYS A 41 -5.67 12.03 5.30
N TRP A 42 -4.42 12.42 5.52
CA TRP A 42 -3.49 12.69 4.41
C TRP A 42 -2.98 11.41 3.74
N HIS A 43 -3.11 10.23 4.36
CA HIS A 43 -2.77 8.96 3.72
C HIS A 43 -3.66 8.71 2.50
N ASP A 44 -4.92 9.16 2.55
CA ASP A 44 -5.88 8.95 1.47
C ASP A 44 -5.52 9.79 0.22
N SER A 45 -4.79 10.90 0.37
CA SER A 45 -4.27 11.68 -0.77
C SER A 45 -3.08 11.04 -1.46
N CYS A 46 -2.47 10.01 -0.86
CA CYS A 46 -1.38 9.25 -1.46
C CYS A 46 -1.88 8.13 -2.39
N CYS A 47 -3.18 7.83 -2.42
CA CYS A 47 -3.74 6.72 -3.17
C CYS A 47 -4.80 7.18 -4.17
N GLN A 48 -4.60 6.85 -5.44
CA GLN A 48 -5.63 6.98 -6.47
C GLN A 48 -6.15 5.60 -6.85
N LYS A 49 -7.46 5.38 -6.66
CA LYS A 49 -8.13 4.10 -6.92
C LYS A 49 -8.99 4.21 -8.17
N TYR A 50 -8.96 3.18 -8.99
CA TYR A 50 -9.79 3.05 -10.19
C TYR A 50 -10.70 1.85 -10.02
N ILE A 51 -12.01 2.12 -10.00
CA ILE A 51 -13.06 1.16 -9.67
C ILE A 51 -14.00 1.02 -10.87
N VAL A 52 -14.31 -0.22 -11.25
CA VAL A 52 -15.24 -0.54 -12.34
C VAL A 52 -16.25 -1.55 -11.80
N HIS A 53 -17.54 -1.23 -11.86
CA HIS A 53 -18.61 -2.07 -11.31
C HIS A 53 -18.33 -2.51 -9.86
N GLU A 54 -17.96 -1.56 -8.99
CA GLU A 54 -17.65 -1.76 -7.56
C GLU A 54 -16.40 -2.61 -7.28
N LYS A 55 -15.67 -3.06 -8.31
CA LYS A 55 -14.41 -3.80 -8.17
C LYS A 55 -13.22 -2.89 -8.40
N ILE A 56 -12.21 -2.98 -7.54
CA ILE A 56 -10.94 -2.28 -7.76
C ILE A 56 -10.19 -2.94 -8.93
N CYS A 57 -9.82 -2.15 -9.92
CA CYS A 57 -9.03 -2.61 -11.07
C CYS A 57 -7.57 -2.17 -10.97
N MET A 58 -7.34 -1.02 -10.34
CA MET A 58 -6.01 -0.45 -10.21
C MET A 58 -5.96 0.49 -9.00
N SER A 59 -4.84 0.46 -8.27
CA SER A 59 -4.49 1.48 -7.29
C SER A 59 -3.10 2.02 -7.63
N VAL A 60 -2.96 3.34 -7.60
CA VAL A 60 -1.69 4.03 -7.80
C VAL A 60 -1.33 4.72 -6.50
N VAL A 61 -0.18 4.34 -5.94
CA VAL A 61 0.41 5.04 -4.79
C VAL A 61 1.37 6.11 -5.28
N SER A 62 1.15 7.35 -4.85
CA SER A 62 1.95 8.51 -5.21
C SER A 62 2.38 9.26 -3.95
N VAL A 63 3.69 9.29 -3.71
CA VAL A 63 4.29 10.03 -2.60
C VAL A 63 5.06 11.23 -3.17
N THR A 64 4.70 12.43 -2.73
CA THR A 64 5.38 13.68 -3.08
C THR A 64 6.37 14.06 -1.99
N ASP A 65 7.22 15.05 -2.26
CA ASP A 65 8.15 15.57 -1.25
C ASP A 65 7.43 16.11 -0.01
N GLU A 66 6.22 16.65 -0.17
CA GLU A 66 5.37 17.06 0.96
C GLU A 66 4.97 15.87 1.84
N HIS A 67 4.58 14.74 1.24
CA HIS A 67 4.25 13.53 1.98
C HIS A 67 5.50 12.98 2.71
N VAL A 68 6.67 13.02 2.07
CA VAL A 68 7.94 12.62 2.69
C VAL A 68 8.28 13.52 3.89
N ALA A 69 8.12 14.84 3.75
CA ALA A 69 8.37 15.78 4.84
C ALA A 69 7.47 15.50 6.06
N ARG A 70 6.18 15.18 5.83
CA ARG A 70 5.25 14.77 6.90
C ARG A 70 5.69 13.47 7.57
N LEU A 71 6.08 12.46 6.80
CA LEU A 71 6.61 11.20 7.32
C LEU A 71 7.85 11.37 8.20
N CYS A 72 8.73 12.33 7.88
CA CYS A 72 9.87 12.69 8.71
C CYS A 72 9.43 13.32 10.03
N SER A 73 8.50 14.27 9.97
CA SER A 73 8.03 15.01 11.15
C SER A 73 7.34 14.11 12.20
N GLU A 74 6.73 13.01 11.76
CA GLU A 74 6.10 12.01 12.64
C GLU A 74 7.10 11.02 13.26
N ALA A 75 8.30 10.88 12.67
CA ALA A 75 9.33 9.96 13.14
C ALA A 75 10.14 10.53 14.31
N ASP A 76 10.29 11.86 14.36
CA ASP A 76 11.07 12.55 15.38
C ASP A 76 10.15 13.39 16.27
N GLY A 77 9.98 12.97 17.53
CA GLY A 77 9.41 13.82 18.59
C GLY A 77 10.28 15.03 18.97
N SER A 78 11.26 15.40 18.14
CA SER A 78 12.25 16.45 18.38
C SER A 78 12.65 17.08 17.04
N VAL A 79 12.09 18.26 16.78
CA VAL A 79 12.18 19.06 15.54
C VAL A 79 13.61 19.53 15.18
N SER A 80 14.66 19.14 15.91
CA SER A 80 15.93 19.86 15.84
C SER A 80 17.07 19.23 15.04
N ASP A 81 16.90 18.07 14.38
CA ASP A 81 18.03 17.47 13.64
C ASP A 81 17.64 16.65 12.39
N CYS A 82 16.55 17.05 11.74
CA CYS A 82 16.04 16.36 10.54
C CYS A 82 16.94 16.54 9.30
N HIS A 83 17.94 17.41 9.35
CA HIS A 83 18.74 17.75 8.17
C HIS A 83 19.96 16.83 7.98
N ASP A 84 20.59 16.32 9.06
CA ASP A 84 21.89 15.64 8.93
C ASP A 84 21.96 14.18 9.42
N HIS A 85 21.00 13.68 10.23
CA HIS A 85 21.17 12.36 10.87
C HIS A 85 20.21 11.23 10.45
N PHE A 86 19.23 11.48 9.58
CA PHE A 86 18.34 10.45 9.03
C PHE A 86 18.82 9.94 7.66
N THR A 87 20.02 9.35 7.64
CA THR A 87 20.61 8.57 6.54
C THR A 87 19.57 7.99 5.56
N SER A 88 19.71 8.33 4.27
CA SER A 88 18.84 7.95 3.14
C SER A 88 18.18 6.57 3.26
N ALA A 89 18.91 5.55 3.72
CA ALA A 89 18.39 4.19 3.90
C ALA A 89 17.26 4.05 4.94
N LYS A 90 17.32 4.76 6.08
CA LYS A 90 16.25 4.70 7.10
C LYS A 90 14.97 5.38 6.59
N MET A 91 15.12 6.54 5.96
CA MET A 91 14.00 7.25 5.33
C MET A 91 13.39 6.42 4.20
N LEU A 92 14.22 5.86 3.32
CA LEU A 92 13.78 5.00 2.24
C LEU A 92 13.05 3.77 2.76
N LYS A 93 13.54 3.14 3.84
CA LYS A 93 12.88 2.01 4.49
C LYS A 93 11.52 2.40 5.09
N ARG A 94 11.44 3.56 5.76
CA ARG A 94 10.18 4.09 6.30
C ARG A 94 9.19 4.40 5.18
N LEU A 95 9.65 5.05 4.12
CA LEU A 95 8.86 5.34 2.92
C LEU A 95 8.36 4.05 2.24
N ALA A 96 9.23 3.07 2.05
CA ALA A 96 8.84 1.78 1.48
C ALA A 96 7.76 1.08 2.33
N ARG A 97 7.92 1.07 3.66
CA ARG A 97 6.90 0.55 4.58
C ARG A 97 5.60 1.32 4.49
N PHE A 98 5.67 2.65 4.36
CA PHE A 98 4.49 3.49 4.18
C PHE A 98 3.75 3.15 2.88
N CYS A 99 4.46 2.97 1.77
CA CYS A 99 3.86 2.55 0.51
C CYS A 99 3.21 1.16 0.63
N LEU A 100 3.87 0.20 1.28
CA LEU A 100 3.30 -1.13 1.52
C LEU A 100 2.05 -1.06 2.39
N TYR A 101 2.07 -0.28 3.47
CA TYR A 101 0.89 0.00 4.29
C TYR A 101 -0.29 0.52 3.46
N LEU A 102 -0.05 1.47 2.55
CA LEU A 102 -1.09 2.02 1.68
C LEU A 102 -1.67 0.99 0.70
N ILE A 103 -0.81 0.11 0.17
CA ILE A 103 -1.21 -0.97 -0.72
C ILE A 103 -2.02 -2.01 0.06
N ASP A 104 -1.52 -2.49 1.20
CA ASP A 104 -2.21 -3.45 2.07
C ASP A 104 -3.57 -2.93 2.51
N LYS A 105 -3.63 -1.66 2.93
CA LYS A 105 -4.89 -0.99 3.26
C LYS A 105 -5.86 -1.04 2.08
N THR A 106 -5.38 -0.74 0.88
CA THR A 106 -6.21 -0.73 -0.32
C THR A 106 -6.67 -2.13 -0.70
N LEU A 107 -5.81 -3.15 -0.59
CA LEU A 107 -6.21 -4.53 -0.84
C LEU A 107 -7.28 -4.96 0.15
N PHE A 108 -7.08 -4.68 1.45
CA PHE A 108 -8.01 -5.02 2.51
C PHE A 108 -9.39 -4.37 2.33
N GLU A 109 -9.44 -3.08 1.99
CA GLU A 109 -10.70 -2.37 1.77
C GLU A 109 -11.56 -2.96 0.64
N TYR A 110 -10.98 -3.76 -0.25
CA TYR A 110 -11.65 -4.39 -1.38
C TYR A 110 -11.60 -5.93 -1.31
N ASP A 111 -11.36 -6.49 -0.12
CA ASP A 111 -11.31 -7.94 0.13
C ASP A 111 -10.27 -8.70 -0.71
N PHE A 112 -9.17 -8.04 -1.09
CA PHE A 112 -8.00 -8.66 -1.72
C PHE A 112 -6.89 -8.94 -0.69
N CYS A 113 -6.04 -9.92 -1.00
CA CYS A 113 -4.86 -10.26 -0.22
C CYS A 113 -3.66 -10.52 -1.14
N TRP A 114 -2.45 -10.49 -0.56
CA TRP A 114 -1.25 -10.91 -1.28
C TRP A 114 -1.26 -12.44 -1.45
N GLU A 115 -1.20 -12.90 -2.69
CA GLU A 115 -0.94 -14.30 -3.00
C GLU A 115 0.56 -14.54 -3.18
N GLU A 116 1.09 -15.60 -2.58
CA GLU A 116 2.43 -16.09 -2.92
C GLU A 116 2.38 -16.73 -4.31
N VAL A 117 3.10 -16.16 -5.27
CA VAL A 117 3.30 -16.78 -6.59
C VAL A 117 4.23 -17.99 -6.38
N LYS A 118 3.68 -19.20 -6.58
CA LYS A 118 4.44 -20.46 -6.58
C LYS A 118 5.17 -20.70 -7.89
#